data_AF-A0A0H2SEL6-F1
#
_entry.id   AF-A0A0H2SEL6-F1
#
_cell.length_a   1.000
_cell.length_b   1.000
_cell.length_c   1.000
_cell.angle_alpha   90.00
_cell.angle_beta   90.00
_cell.angle_gamma   90.00
#
_symmetry.space_group_name_H-M   'P 1'
#
loop_
_entity.id
_entity.type
_entity.pdbx_description
1 polymer ?
#
loop_
_entity_poly.entity_id
_entity_poly.type
_entity_poly.pdbx_seq_one_letter_code
_entity_poly.pdbx_strand_id
1 'polypeptide(L)'
;MLEIERKYTINEKEAIKLKDKSIKKIGIIQWYIKNTRDEIERVRLQIIKDNNKLIKKWNFAYKANTEIPHEKIEKEENYIPKDIKQLFNKKMVIKIRHVIKENPEIVLDEFINVEGLEYNIKEKYLLEIEMKEIKKYTPEDFFKILREEKIKILKDVTEDYRYYNNNIANRISRNINLLEILEVLKWKI
;
A
#
# COMPACT_ATOMS: atom_id res chain seq x y z
N MET A 1 13.53 16.03 -1.55
CA MET A 1 13.90 14.62 -1.82
C MET A 1 12.96 14.13 -2.90
N LEU A 2 13.47 13.53 -3.98
CA LEU A 2 12.65 13.06 -5.09
C LEU A 2 12.64 11.54 -5.00
N GLU A 3 11.50 10.97 -4.63
CA GLU A 3 11.30 9.52 -4.56
C GLU A 3 10.81 9.03 -5.93
N ILE A 4 11.43 7.98 -6.45
CA ILE A 4 10.98 7.32 -7.69
C ILE A 4 10.54 5.90 -7.34
N GLU A 5 9.26 5.61 -7.55
CA GLU A 5 8.64 4.31 -7.33
C GLU A 5 8.32 3.65 -8.68
N ARG A 6 8.54 2.34 -8.79
CA ARG A 6 7.97 1.50 -9.85
C ARG A 6 7.17 0.34 -9.28
N LYS A 7 6.11 -0.03 -9.99
CA LYS A 7 5.14 -1.04 -9.57
C LYS A 7 5.00 -2.16 -10.58
N TYR A 8 4.99 -3.39 -10.11
CA TYR A 8 4.97 -4.58 -10.94
C TYR A 8 3.93 -5.59 -10.46
N THR A 9 3.31 -6.26 -11.43
CA THR A 9 2.56 -7.49 -11.16
C THR A 9 3.52 -8.67 -11.12
N ILE A 10 3.24 -9.63 -10.24
CA ILE A 10 4.03 -10.86 -10.08
C ILE A 10 3.10 -12.07 -9.96
N ASN A 11 3.59 -13.26 -10.28
CA ASN A 11 2.82 -14.48 -10.08
C ASN A 11 2.89 -14.94 -8.62
N GLU A 12 1.96 -15.83 -8.24
CA GLU A 12 1.85 -16.36 -6.88
C GLU A 12 3.11 -17.12 -6.42
N LYS A 13 3.75 -17.88 -7.31
CA LYS A 13 4.99 -18.61 -7.00
C LYS A 13 6.11 -17.66 -6.58
N GLU A 14 6.24 -16.53 -7.26
CA GLU A 14 7.24 -15.51 -6.94
C GLU A 14 6.86 -14.75 -5.66
N ALA A 15 5.57 -14.42 -5.50
CA ALA A 15 5.07 -13.79 -4.29
C ALA A 15 5.38 -14.60 -3.03
N ILE A 16 5.19 -15.92 -3.07
CA ILE A 16 5.50 -16.81 -1.93
C ILE A 16 6.99 -16.71 -1.56
N LYS A 17 7.90 -16.79 -2.54
CA LYS A 17 9.35 -16.65 -2.27
C LYS A 17 9.71 -15.31 -1.64
N LEU A 18 9.08 -14.23 -2.10
CA LEU A 18 9.31 -12.90 -1.56
C LEU A 18 8.77 -12.79 -0.14
N LYS A 19 7.58 -13.33 0.15
CA LYS A 19 7.03 -13.39 1.51
C LYS A 19 7.98 -14.09 2.48
N ASP A 20 8.61 -15.19 2.05
CA ASP A 20 9.57 -15.93 2.88
C ASP A 20 10.86 -15.14 3.15
N LYS A 21 11.24 -14.25 2.23
CA LYS A 21 12.37 -13.32 2.38
C LYS A 21 12.03 -12.06 3.18
N SER A 22 10.76 -11.83 3.53
CA SER A 22 10.35 -10.58 4.15
C SER A 22 11.01 -10.42 5.53
N ILE A 23 11.67 -9.28 5.75
CA ILE A 23 12.28 -8.94 7.03
C ILE A 23 11.25 -8.36 8.01
N LYS A 24 10.11 -7.88 7.48
CA LYS A 24 9.04 -7.26 8.26
C LYS A 24 7.70 -7.38 7.56
N LYS A 25 6.64 -7.57 8.36
CA LYS A 25 5.25 -7.55 7.91
C LYS A 25 4.50 -6.42 8.58
N ILE A 26 3.69 -5.71 7.80
CA ILE A 26 2.87 -4.59 8.28
C ILE A 26 1.46 -4.79 7.77
N GLY A 27 0.49 -4.93 8.68
CA GLY A 27 -0.92 -4.90 8.33
C GLY A 27 -1.33 -3.46 8.06
N ILE A 28 -2.01 -3.20 6.95
CA ILE A 28 -2.42 -1.86 6.55
C ILE A 28 -3.92 -1.88 6.26
N ILE A 29 -4.66 -1.00 6.93
CA ILE A 29 -6.02 -0.63 6.58
C ILE A 29 -5.99 0.83 6.17
N GLN A 30 -6.46 1.15 4.97
CA GLN A 30 -6.45 2.52 4.48
C GLN A 30 -7.81 2.90 3.91
N TRP A 31 -8.37 3.99 4.41
CA TRP A 31 -9.63 4.58 3.97
C TRP A 31 -9.37 5.86 3.21
N TYR A 32 -10.13 6.08 2.14
CA TYR A 32 -10.09 7.30 1.35
C TYR A 32 -11.27 8.20 1.68
N ILE A 33 -11.00 9.25 2.45
CA ILE A 33 -12.02 10.21 2.91
C ILE A 33 -12.54 11.01 1.72
N LYS A 34 -11.61 11.42 0.85
CA LYS A 34 -11.80 12.10 -0.42
C LYS A 34 -10.88 11.49 -1.47
N ASN A 35 -11.40 11.25 -2.66
CA ASN A 35 -10.65 10.69 -3.78
C ASN A 35 -11.18 11.30 -5.07
N THR A 36 -10.64 12.45 -5.42
CA THR A 36 -10.96 13.20 -6.64
C THR A 36 -9.71 13.29 -7.52
N ARG A 37 -9.86 13.83 -8.72
CA ARG A 37 -8.73 14.04 -9.64
C ARG A 37 -7.64 14.93 -9.02
N ASP A 38 -8.05 15.95 -8.27
CA ASP A 38 -7.17 17.01 -7.80
C ASP A 38 -6.85 16.92 -6.31
N GLU A 39 -7.54 16.05 -5.58
CA GLU A 39 -7.42 15.98 -4.13
C GLU A 39 -7.69 14.56 -3.60
N ILE A 40 -6.78 14.08 -2.78
CA ILE A 40 -6.81 12.79 -2.12
C ILE A 40 -6.59 12.99 -0.63
N GLU A 41 -7.55 12.52 0.16
CA GLU A 41 -7.46 12.45 1.61
C GLU A 41 -7.56 10.99 2.07
N ARG A 42 -6.63 10.56 2.91
CA ARG A 42 -6.61 9.20 3.43
C ARG A 42 -6.35 9.16 4.92
N VAL A 43 -7.01 8.22 5.58
CA VAL A 43 -6.67 7.78 6.93
C VAL A 43 -6.11 6.36 6.82
N ARG A 44 -4.96 6.11 7.42
CA ARG A 44 -4.27 4.82 7.41
C ARG A 44 -4.05 4.35 8.83
N LEU A 45 -4.42 3.09 9.09
CA LEU A 45 -4.01 2.33 10.25
C LEU A 45 -2.95 1.31 9.83
N GLN A 46 -1.75 1.41 10.40
CA GLN A 46 -0.72 0.39 10.33
C GLN A 46 -0.73 -0.44 11.61
N ILE A 47 -0.61 -1.76 11.46
CA ILE A 47 -0.54 -2.73 12.55
C ILE A 47 0.78 -3.45 12.42
N ILE A 48 1.61 -3.32 13.44
CA ILE A 48 2.95 -3.90 13.52
C ILE A 48 2.97 -4.85 14.72
N LYS A 49 3.47 -6.05 14.52
CA LYS A 49 3.68 -7.01 15.60
C LYS A 49 5.07 -6.82 16.18
N ASP A 50 5.13 -6.57 17.48
CA ASP A 50 6.38 -6.41 18.22
C ASP A 50 6.25 -7.15 19.56
N ASN A 51 7.11 -8.15 19.80
CA ASN A 51 7.14 -8.95 21.03
C ASN A 51 5.73 -9.44 21.49
N ASN A 52 4.98 -10.05 20.58
CA ASN A 52 3.58 -10.51 20.76
C ASN A 52 2.53 -9.43 21.04
N LYS A 53 2.89 -8.15 20.98
CA LYS A 53 1.96 -7.03 21.06
C LYS A 53 1.68 -6.46 19.67
N LEU A 54 0.43 -6.05 19.46
CA LEU A 54 0.02 -5.35 18.24
C LEU A 54 0.11 -3.84 18.47
N ILE A 55 1.10 -3.22 17.85
CA ILE A 55 1.26 -1.77 17.83
C ILE A 55 0.40 -1.22 16.69
N LYS A 56 -0.48 -0.27 17.02
CA LYS A 56 -1.38 0.42 16.09
C LYS A 56 -0.87 1.83 15.86
N LYS A 57 -0.51 2.17 14.63
CA LYS A 57 -0.09 3.52 14.24
C LYS A 57 -1.10 4.10 13.27
N TRP A 58 -1.68 5.23 13.62
CA TRP A 58 -2.62 5.94 12.75
C TRP A 58 -1.97 7.18 12.13
N ASN A 59 -2.25 7.39 10.86
CA ASN A 59 -1.78 8.54 10.12
C ASN A 59 -2.90 9.08 9.22
N PHE A 60 -2.95 10.40 9.10
CA PHE A 60 -3.72 11.09 8.09
C PHE A 60 -2.74 11.63 7.05
N ALA A 61 -3.12 11.54 5.78
CA ALA A 61 -2.40 12.18 4.69
C ALA A 61 -3.36 12.88 3.74
N TYR A 62 -3.00 14.10 3.36
CA TYR A 62 -3.67 14.95 2.39
C TYR A 62 -2.71 15.23 1.24
N LYS A 63 -3.19 15.06 0.00
CA LYS A 63 -2.47 15.46 -1.21
C LYS A 63 -3.41 16.19 -2.14
N ALA A 64 -3.04 17.38 -2.60
CA ALA A 64 -3.82 18.13 -3.59
C ALA A 64 -2.94 18.83 -4.62
N ASN A 65 -3.44 18.95 -5.85
CA ASN A 65 -2.84 19.81 -6.88
C ASN A 65 -3.03 21.29 -6.48
N THR A 66 -2.06 22.13 -6.81
CA THR A 66 -2.21 23.60 -6.72
C THR A 66 -2.62 24.17 -8.08
N GLU A 67 -2.81 25.49 -8.13
CA GLU A 67 -3.03 26.22 -9.39
C GLU A 67 -1.79 26.21 -10.30
N ILE A 68 -0.60 25.92 -9.74
CA ILE A 68 0.65 25.83 -10.48
C ILE A 68 0.82 24.40 -11.02
N PRO A 69 0.98 24.22 -12.35
CA PRO A 69 1.20 22.91 -12.93
C PRO A 69 2.38 22.17 -12.27
N HIS A 70 2.17 20.89 -11.93
CA HIS A 70 3.16 20.00 -11.29
C HIS A 70 3.52 20.32 -9.83
N GLU A 71 2.88 21.32 -9.20
CA GLU A 71 3.00 21.56 -7.77
C GLU A 71 1.86 20.87 -7.00
N LYS A 72 2.20 20.32 -5.84
CA LYS A 72 1.26 19.61 -4.96
C LYS A 72 1.45 20.02 -3.51
N ILE A 73 0.35 20.21 -2.80
CA ILE A 73 0.34 20.30 -1.34
C ILE A 73 0.33 18.88 -0.80
N GLU A 74 1.27 18.57 0.09
CA GLU A 74 1.28 17.32 0.84
C GLU A 74 1.34 17.60 2.34
N LYS A 75 0.43 16.99 3.10
CA LYS A 75 0.42 17.04 4.57
C LYS A 75 0.30 15.62 5.10
N GLU A 76 1.16 15.24 6.02
CA GLU A 76 1.03 14.00 6.78
C GLU A 76 1.12 14.29 8.29
N GLU A 77 0.23 13.69 9.08
CA GLU A 77 0.23 13.85 10.53
C GLU A 77 -0.22 12.58 11.26
N ASN A 78 0.26 12.40 12.49
CA ASN A 78 -0.30 11.39 13.39
C ASN A 78 -1.74 11.78 13.71
N TYR A 79 -2.69 10.89 13.46
CA TYR A 79 -4.11 11.21 13.57
C TYR A 79 -4.91 10.00 14.03
N ILE A 80 -5.57 10.09 15.18
CA ILE A 80 -6.51 9.06 15.63
C ILE A 80 -7.94 9.55 15.35
N PRO A 81 -8.72 8.83 14.50
CA PRO A 81 -10.08 9.23 14.17
C PRO A 81 -11.00 9.15 15.40
N LYS A 82 -11.80 10.21 15.60
CA LYS A 82 -12.80 10.28 16.69
C LYS A 82 -13.93 9.26 16.51
N ASP A 83 -14.36 9.05 15.27
CA ASP A 83 -15.39 8.07 14.90
C ASP A 83 -14.87 7.13 13.82
N ILE A 84 -14.36 5.98 14.25
CA ILE A 84 -13.86 4.92 13.37
C ILE A 84 -14.98 4.35 12.49
N LYS A 85 -16.24 4.31 12.97
CA LYS A 85 -17.34 3.68 12.24
C LYS A 85 -17.63 4.41 10.94
N GLN A 86 -17.53 5.74 10.93
CA GLN A 86 -17.73 6.54 9.72
C GLN A 86 -16.72 6.21 8.60
N LEU A 87 -15.54 5.69 8.94
CA LEU A 87 -14.55 5.29 7.94
C LEU A 87 -15.05 4.11 7.09
N PHE A 88 -15.89 3.24 7.63
CA PHE A 88 -16.41 2.08 6.90
C PHE A 88 -17.41 2.44 5.78
N ASN A 89 -17.90 3.68 5.77
CA ASN A 89 -18.69 4.22 4.65
C ASN A 89 -17.83 4.69 3.46
N LYS A 90 -16.50 4.68 3.62
CA LYS A 90 -15.53 5.14 2.63
C LYS A 90 -14.97 3.98 1.81
N LYS A 91 -14.39 4.28 0.65
CA LYS A 91 -13.60 3.30 -0.09
C LYS A 91 -12.37 2.95 0.74
N MET A 92 -12.01 1.67 0.79
CA MET A 92 -10.90 1.19 1.58
C MET A 92 -10.10 0.11 0.88
N VAL A 93 -8.89 -0.10 1.37
CA VAL A 93 -8.02 -1.21 1.00
C VAL A 93 -7.39 -1.81 2.24
N ILE A 94 -7.34 -3.15 2.28
CA ILE A 94 -6.69 -3.92 3.34
C ILE A 94 -5.57 -4.71 2.70
N LYS A 95 -4.36 -4.57 3.21
CA LYS A 95 -3.20 -5.28 2.67
C LYS A 95 -2.20 -5.64 3.76
N ILE A 96 -1.35 -6.59 3.44
CA ILE A 96 -0.14 -6.89 4.20
C ILE A 96 1.03 -6.48 3.35
N ARG A 97 1.81 -5.55 3.87
CA ARG A 97 3.07 -5.14 3.25
C ARG A 97 4.19 -6.01 3.81
N HIS A 98 4.76 -6.83 2.94
CA HIS A 98 5.95 -7.63 3.20
C HIS A 98 7.16 -6.80 2.76
N VAL A 99 7.92 -6.26 3.70
CA VAL A 99 9.15 -5.51 3.41
C VAL A 99 10.26 -6.52 3.15
N ILE A 100 10.83 -6.48 1.94
CA ILE A 100 11.90 -7.38 1.50
C ILE A 100 13.26 -6.75 1.75
N LYS A 101 13.36 -5.44 1.47
CA LYS A 101 14.59 -4.65 1.60
C LYS A 101 14.22 -3.21 1.92
N GLU A 102 15.03 -2.53 2.74
CA GLU A 102 14.76 -1.13 3.13
C GLU A 102 15.47 -0.10 2.21
N ASN A 103 16.59 -0.47 1.58
CA ASN A 103 17.30 0.41 0.63
C ASN A 103 17.96 -0.38 -0.53
N PRO A 104 17.55 -0.18 -1.80
CA PRO A 104 16.30 0.48 -2.18
C PRO A 104 15.12 -0.22 -1.48
N GLU A 105 14.03 0.52 -1.23
CA GLU A 105 12.88 -0.08 -0.57
C GLU A 105 12.20 -1.02 -1.57
N ILE A 106 12.09 -2.30 -1.21
CA ILE A 106 11.42 -3.33 -1.99
C ILE A 106 10.33 -3.92 -1.12
N VAL A 107 9.09 -3.78 -1.55
CA VAL A 107 7.93 -4.26 -0.80
C VAL A 107 7.02 -5.08 -1.69
N LEU A 108 6.44 -6.12 -1.10
CA LEU A 108 5.38 -6.89 -1.71
C LEU A 108 4.08 -6.63 -0.94
N ASP A 109 3.10 -6.03 -1.60
CA ASP A 109 1.76 -5.85 -1.07
C ASP A 109 0.89 -7.05 -1.42
N GLU A 110 0.35 -7.69 -0.39
CA GLU A 110 -0.66 -8.75 -0.48
C GLU A 110 -2.03 -8.18 -0.10
N PHE A 111 -2.94 -8.05 -1.07
CA PHE A 111 -4.30 -7.60 -0.81
C PHE A 111 -5.11 -8.67 -0.08
N ILE A 112 -5.79 -8.24 1.00
CA ILE A 112 -6.57 -9.12 1.86
C ILE A 112 -8.04 -8.91 1.57
N ASN A 113 -8.68 -9.92 0.99
CA ASN A 113 -10.13 -9.93 0.87
C ASN A 113 -10.73 -10.27 2.24
N VAL A 114 -11.64 -9.43 2.69
CA VAL A 114 -12.57 -9.73 3.78
C VAL A 114 -13.96 -9.83 3.19
N GLU A 115 -14.86 -10.55 3.85
CA GLU A 115 -16.20 -10.75 3.32
C GLU A 115 -16.89 -9.41 3.02
N GLY A 116 -17.38 -9.26 1.79
CA GLY A 116 -18.03 -8.03 1.31
C GLY A 116 -17.08 -6.96 0.77
N LEU A 117 -15.76 -7.19 0.75
CA LEU A 117 -14.77 -6.29 0.13
C LEU A 117 -14.05 -6.99 -1.02
N GLU A 118 -14.31 -6.52 -2.24
CA GLU A 118 -13.62 -6.92 -3.46
C GLU A 118 -12.89 -5.73 -4.09
N TYR A 119 -11.67 -5.96 -4.56
CA TYR A 119 -10.84 -4.91 -5.14
C TYR A 119 -11.10 -4.73 -6.64
N ASN A 120 -10.83 -3.53 -7.16
CA ASN A 120 -11.02 -3.21 -8.59
C ASN A 120 -9.91 -3.79 -9.51
N ILE A 121 -9.10 -4.72 -9.00
CA ILE A 121 -8.06 -5.44 -9.73
C ILE A 121 -8.15 -6.93 -9.38
N LYS A 122 -7.63 -7.80 -10.26
CA LYS A 122 -7.63 -9.26 -10.04
C LYS A 122 -6.39 -9.73 -9.29
N GLU A 123 -5.33 -8.96 -9.35
CA GLU A 123 -4.03 -9.29 -8.79
C GLU A 123 -4.06 -9.16 -7.27
N LYS A 124 -3.76 -10.28 -6.61
CA LYS A 124 -3.59 -10.34 -5.16
C LYS A 124 -2.28 -9.71 -4.68
N TYR A 125 -1.30 -9.60 -5.57
CA TYR A 125 0.08 -9.23 -5.26
C TYR A 125 0.57 -8.10 -6.15
N LEU A 126 1.17 -7.08 -5.54
CA LEU A 126 1.92 -6.03 -6.26
C LEU A 126 3.28 -5.83 -5.60
N LEU A 127 4.32 -5.81 -6.42
CA LEU A 127 5.67 -5.47 -6.03
C LEU A 127 5.88 -3.97 -6.26
N GLU A 128 6.36 -3.26 -5.26
CA GLU A 128 6.80 -1.87 -5.36
C GLU A 128 8.31 -1.82 -5.08
N ILE A 129 9.04 -1.07 -5.90
CA ILE A 129 10.45 -0.73 -5.68
C ILE A 129 10.53 0.79 -5.64
N GLU A 130 11.04 1.33 -4.55
CA GLU A 130 11.19 2.77 -4.33
C GLU A 130 12.65 3.12 -4.06
N MET A 131 13.14 4.16 -4.75
CA MET A 131 14.50 4.66 -4.60
C MET A 131 14.47 6.08 -4.03
N LYS A 132 15.22 6.29 -2.93
CA LYS A 132 15.16 7.50 -2.10
C LYS A 132 16.34 8.47 -2.29
N GLU A 133 17.25 8.21 -3.24
CA GLU A 133 18.45 9.06 -3.40
C GLU A 133 18.26 10.22 -4.39
N ILE A 134 19.18 11.19 -4.32
CA ILE A 134 19.21 12.45 -5.10
C ILE A 134 19.45 12.20 -6.60
N LYS A 135 19.91 11.00 -6.99
CA LYS A 135 20.21 10.67 -8.38
C LYS A 135 18.92 10.47 -9.17
N LYS A 136 18.90 10.96 -10.42
CA LYS A 136 17.85 10.58 -11.38
C LYS A 136 18.00 9.10 -11.73
N TYR A 137 17.01 8.30 -11.37
CA TYR A 137 16.93 6.89 -11.75
C TYR A 137 16.25 6.73 -13.11
N THR A 138 16.68 5.70 -13.82
CA THR A 138 16.15 5.26 -15.11
C THR A 138 15.42 3.92 -14.95
N PRO A 139 14.51 3.54 -15.86
CA PRO A 139 13.90 2.21 -15.85
C PRO A 139 14.94 1.07 -15.76
N GLU A 140 16.10 1.22 -16.39
CA GLU A 140 17.22 0.27 -16.37
C GLU A 140 17.78 0.01 -14.98
N ASP A 141 17.80 1.02 -14.10
CA ASP A 141 18.24 0.87 -12.71
C ASP A 141 17.32 -0.10 -11.95
N PHE A 142 16.01 -0.02 -12.17
CA PHE A 142 15.05 -0.95 -11.57
C PHE A 142 15.17 -2.36 -12.13
N PHE A 143 15.42 -2.51 -13.44
CA PHE A 143 15.69 -3.82 -14.03
C PHE A 143 16.97 -4.46 -13.49
N LYS A 144 17.99 -3.65 -13.16
CA LYS A 144 19.20 -4.14 -12.49
C LYS A 144 18.87 -4.69 -11.10
N ILE A 145 18.09 -3.96 -10.29
CA ILE A 145 17.63 -4.41 -8.98
C ILE A 145 16.85 -5.72 -9.09
N LEU A 146 15.88 -5.80 -10.01
CA LEU A 146 15.09 -7.02 -10.23
C LEU A 146 15.98 -8.23 -10.57
N ARG A 147 17.03 -8.05 -11.38
CA ARG A 147 17.98 -9.12 -11.72
C ARG A 147 18.85 -9.53 -10.53
N GLU A 148 19.40 -8.56 -9.80
CA GLU A 148 20.26 -8.80 -8.62
C GLU A 148 19.49 -9.54 -7.52
N GLU A 149 18.26 -9.13 -7.26
CA GLU A 149 17.36 -9.76 -6.28
C GLU A 149 16.71 -11.05 -6.81
N LYS A 150 16.96 -11.37 -8.09
CA LYS A 150 16.43 -12.54 -8.83
C LYS A 150 14.91 -12.59 -8.82
N ILE A 151 14.25 -11.44 -8.94
CA ILE A 151 12.80 -11.29 -8.90
C ILE A 151 12.22 -11.39 -10.32
N LYS A 152 11.28 -12.31 -10.51
CA LYS A 152 10.55 -12.45 -11.77
C LYS A 152 9.24 -11.66 -11.75
N ILE A 153 9.16 -10.62 -12.58
CA ILE A 153 7.93 -9.86 -12.80
C ILE A 153 7.12 -10.42 -13.97
N LEU A 154 5.81 -10.12 -13.99
CA LEU A 154 4.94 -10.38 -15.13
C LEU A 154 4.78 -9.14 -16.02
N LYS A 155 4.48 -8.00 -15.39
CA LYS A 155 4.22 -6.74 -16.10
C LYS A 155 4.54 -5.54 -15.22
N ASP A 156 5.17 -4.53 -15.81
CA ASP A 156 5.28 -3.19 -15.23
C ASP A 156 3.94 -2.43 -15.37
N VAL A 157 3.41 -1.97 -14.24
CA VAL A 157 2.12 -1.29 -14.14
C VAL A 157 2.25 0.10 -13.50
N THR A 158 3.46 0.67 -13.50
CA THR A 158 3.77 1.97 -12.88
C THR A 158 2.87 3.10 -13.41
N GLU A 159 2.65 3.16 -14.72
CA GLU A 159 1.81 4.19 -15.37
C GLU A 159 0.33 3.79 -15.50
N ASP A 160 -0.05 2.59 -15.02
CA ASP A 160 -1.42 2.11 -15.11
C ASP A 160 -2.20 2.54 -13.87
N TYR A 161 -2.96 3.63 -14.00
CA TYR A 161 -3.72 4.24 -12.90
C TYR A 161 -4.65 3.26 -12.17
N ARG A 162 -5.06 2.14 -12.78
CA ARG A 162 -5.88 1.11 -12.12
C ARG A 162 -5.17 0.49 -10.91
N TYR A 163 -3.83 0.45 -10.92
CA TYR A 163 -3.01 -0.10 -9.85
C TYR A 163 -2.60 0.94 -8.80
N TYR A 164 -3.17 2.14 -8.86
CA TYR A 164 -2.99 3.13 -7.83
C TYR A 164 -3.87 2.75 -6.63
N ASN A 165 -3.33 2.87 -5.43
CA ASN A 165 -3.96 2.32 -4.22
C ASN A 165 -5.39 2.90 -3.99
N ASN A 166 -5.68 4.11 -4.48
CA ASN A 166 -6.99 4.78 -4.38
C ASN A 166 -8.01 4.27 -5.40
N ASN A 167 -7.52 3.79 -6.55
CA ASN A 167 -8.33 3.19 -7.60
C ASN A 167 -8.59 1.70 -7.35
N ILE A 168 -7.65 1.00 -6.68
CA ILE A 168 -7.85 -0.36 -6.17
C ILE A 168 -8.93 -0.41 -5.09
N ALA A 169 -8.98 0.60 -4.23
CA ALA A 169 -9.86 0.65 -3.08
C ALA A 169 -11.34 0.62 -3.45
N ASN A 170 -12.12 -0.08 -2.63
CA ASN A 170 -13.55 -0.25 -2.85
C ASN A 170 -14.35 -0.12 -1.56
N ARG A 171 -15.66 0.06 -1.68
CA ARG A 171 -16.57 0.09 -0.52
C ARG A 171 -16.84 -1.34 -0.08
N ILE A 172 -16.87 -1.54 1.23
CA ILE A 172 -17.34 -2.78 1.80
C ILE A 172 -18.88 -2.83 1.72
N SER A 173 -19.41 -3.94 1.24
CA SER A 173 -20.85 -4.15 1.04
C SER A 173 -21.55 -4.78 2.25
N ARG A 174 -20.78 -5.34 3.17
CA ARG A 174 -21.25 -5.97 4.41
C ARG A 174 -20.90 -5.11 5.62
N ASN A 175 -21.71 -5.20 6.67
CA ASN A 175 -21.41 -4.54 7.94
C ASN A 175 -20.32 -5.34 8.68
N ILE A 176 -19.05 -5.02 8.40
CA ILE A 176 -17.90 -5.49 9.17
C ILE A 176 -17.42 -4.35 10.08
N ASN A 177 -16.82 -4.69 11.21
CA ASN A 177 -16.16 -3.72 12.08
C ASN A 177 -14.63 -3.87 12.10
N LEU A 178 -13.96 -2.92 12.77
CA LEU A 178 -12.50 -2.91 12.86
C LEU A 178 -11.92 -4.15 13.57
N LEU A 179 -12.58 -4.68 14.61
CA LEU A 179 -12.08 -5.83 15.36
C LEU A 179 -12.01 -7.08 14.47
N GLU A 180 -13.01 -7.30 13.62
CA GLU A 180 -13.03 -8.42 12.69
C GLU A 180 -11.86 -8.34 11.68
N ILE A 181 -11.61 -7.16 11.11
CA ILE A 181 -10.45 -6.96 10.22
C ILE A 181 -9.13 -7.17 10.98
N LEU A 182 -9.04 -6.68 12.22
CA LEU A 182 -7.85 -6.82 13.05
C LEU A 182 -7.54 -8.29 13.36
N GLU A 183 -8.55 -9.11 13.63
CA GLU A 183 -8.35 -10.55 13.84
C GLU A 183 -7.84 -11.23 12.56
N VAL A 184 -8.38 -10.90 11.38
CA VAL A 184 -7.87 -11.42 10.11
C VAL A 184 -6.41 -11.04 9.89
N LEU A 185 -6.03 -9.79 10.16
CA LEU A 185 -4.66 -9.31 9.97
C LEU A 185 -3.69 -9.91 10.98
N LYS A 186 -4.10 -10.08 12.24
CA LYS A 186 -3.29 -10.64 13.34
C LYS A 186 -2.72 -12.03 13.04
N TRP A 187 -3.47 -12.86 12.31
CA TRP A 187 -3.00 -14.20 11.91
C TRP A 187 -2.02 -14.20 10.75
N LYS A 188 -1.88 -13.07 10.05
CA LYS A 188 -1.07 -12.97 8.83
C LYS A 188 0.19 -12.10 9.00
N ILE A 189 0.29 -11.32 10.08
CA ILE A 189 1.48 -10.54 10.47
C ILE A 189 2.25 -11.23 11.61
#